data_AF-A0A1X0S1F9-F1
#
_entry.id   AF-A0A1X0S1F9-F1
#
_cell.length_a   1.000
_cell.length_b   1.000
_cell.length_c   1.000
_cell.angle_alpha   90.00
_cell.angle_beta   90.00
_cell.angle_gamma   90.00
#
_symmetry.space_group_name_H-M   'P 1'
#
loop_
_entity.id
_entity.type
_entity.pdbx_description
1 polymer ?
#
loop_
_entity_poly.entity_id
_entity_poly.type
_entity_poly.pdbx_seq_one_letter_code
_entity_poly.pdbx_strand_id
1 'polypeptide(L)'
;MSNSNGNIVQLTYAMVSEYMASFDSSHDMHHVNRVVDLALHIAKDSIQRKACDVDLQVVELAALCHDVGDRKYYKGNETGGQLIEKFLREHDYEKASLVAKIVDHIGFSKELGWNDTTDPKDECSRC
;
A
#
# COMPACT_ATOMS: atom_id res chain seq x y z
N MET A 1 1.90 28.13 -2.11
CA MET A 1 2.85 27.56 -3.08
C MET A 1 2.42 26.13 -3.29
N SER A 2 2.06 25.81 -4.53
CA SER A 2 1.20 24.69 -4.90
C SER A 2 2.02 23.51 -5.43
N ASN A 3 1.52 22.29 -5.21
CA ASN A 3 2.03 20.95 -5.60
C ASN A 3 2.82 20.15 -4.54
N SER A 4 2.23 19.91 -3.37
CA SER A 4 2.68 18.87 -2.43
C SER A 4 2.29 17.45 -2.87
N ASN A 5 1.24 17.30 -3.70
CA ASN A 5 0.61 16.01 -3.97
C ASN A 5 1.38 15.10 -4.95
N GLY A 6 2.02 15.67 -5.97
CA GLY A 6 2.88 14.88 -6.87
C GLY A 6 4.20 14.46 -6.22
N ASN A 7 4.63 15.21 -5.19
CA ASN A 7 5.87 14.94 -4.48
C ASN A 7 5.74 13.68 -3.60
N ILE A 8 4.64 13.55 -2.85
CA ILE A 8 4.45 12.39 -1.97
C ILE A 8 4.33 11.07 -2.73
N VAL A 9 3.64 11.05 -3.87
CA VAL A 9 3.53 9.84 -4.70
C VAL A 9 4.90 9.38 -5.21
N GLN A 10 5.74 10.32 -5.65
CA GLN A 10 7.10 10.00 -6.10
C GLN A 10 8.01 9.53 -4.96
N LEU A 11 7.89 10.14 -3.78
CA LEU A 11 8.62 9.71 -2.58
C LEU A 11 8.20 8.30 -2.15
N THR A 12 6.89 8.02 -2.14
CA THR A 12 6.35 6.69 -1.88
C THR A 12 6.85 5.69 -2.92
N TYR A 13 6.85 6.05 -4.20
CA TYR A 13 7.38 5.20 -5.27
C TYR A 13 8.85 4.84 -5.06
N ALA A 14 9.69 5.82 -4.71
CA ALA A 14 11.10 5.59 -4.42
C ALA A 14 11.28 4.66 -3.22
N MET A 15 10.53 4.89 -2.14
CA MET A 15 10.54 4.03 -0.95
C MET A 15 10.13 2.58 -1.29
N VAL A 16 9.06 2.39 -2.06
CA VAL A 16 8.59 1.07 -2.50
C VAL A 16 9.62 0.41 -3.42
N SER A 17 10.23 1.17 -4.34
CA SER A 17 11.25 0.65 -5.24
C SER A 17 12.51 0.21 -4.50
N GLU A 18 12.95 0.94 -3.49
CA GLU A 18 14.07 0.56 -2.61
C GLU A 18 13.72 -0.66 -1.76
N TYR A 19 12.49 -0.70 -1.24
CA TYR A 19 11.96 -1.84 -0.50
C TYR A 19 11.98 -3.10 -1.38
N MET A 20 11.42 -3.05 -2.58
CA MET A 20 11.37 -4.18 -3.52
C MET A 20 12.74 -4.59 -4.06
N ALA A 21 13.69 -3.66 -4.23
CA ALA A 21 15.06 -3.99 -4.62
C ALA A 21 15.79 -4.89 -3.60
N SER A 22 15.31 -4.94 -2.37
CA SER A 22 15.84 -5.80 -1.31
C SER A 22 15.24 -7.23 -1.34
N PHE A 23 14.25 -7.50 -2.20
CA PHE A 23 13.56 -8.79 -2.32
C PHE A 23 13.85 -9.51 -3.64
N ASP A 24 13.52 -10.80 -3.67
CA ASP A 24 13.73 -11.64 -4.85
C ASP A 24 12.94 -11.10 -6.05
N SER A 25 13.48 -11.33 -7.24
CA SER A 25 13.00 -10.91 -8.56
C SER A 25 11.54 -11.26 -8.89
N SER A 26 10.86 -12.08 -8.08
CA SER A 26 9.42 -12.35 -8.19
C SER A 26 8.53 -11.20 -7.69
N HIS A 27 9.07 -10.28 -6.90
CA HIS A 27 8.39 -9.07 -6.41
C HIS A 27 9.00 -7.83 -7.10
N ASP A 28 8.70 -7.67 -8.39
CA ASP A 28 9.22 -6.53 -9.16
C ASP A 28 8.27 -5.32 -9.12
N MET A 29 8.84 -4.14 -9.36
CA MET A 29 8.07 -2.89 -9.49
C MET A 29 7.09 -2.92 -10.68
N HIS A 30 7.27 -3.80 -11.67
CA HIS A 30 6.30 -3.98 -12.75
C HIS A 30 4.99 -4.60 -12.25
N HIS A 31 5.01 -5.48 -11.24
CA HIS A 31 3.79 -5.96 -10.59
C HIS A 31 3.02 -4.81 -9.95
N VAL A 32 3.70 -4.02 -9.11
CA VAL A 32 3.09 -2.87 -8.42
C VAL A 32 2.55 -1.86 -9.43
N ASN A 33 3.32 -1.51 -10.47
CA ASN A 33 2.87 -0.58 -11.52
C ASN A 33 1.58 -1.05 -12.18
N ARG A 34 1.45 -2.34 -12.52
CA ARG A 34 0.22 -2.87 -13.12
C ARG A 34 -0.99 -2.74 -12.19
N VAL A 35 -0.79 -2.98 -10.89
CA VAL A 35 -1.85 -2.83 -9.87
C VAL A 35 -2.27 -1.37 -9.74
N VAL A 36 -1.30 -0.44 -9.69
CA VAL A 36 -1.56 1.01 -9.61
C VAL A 36 -2.34 1.49 -10.84
N ASP A 37 -1.91 1.13 -12.05
CA ASP A 37 -2.59 1.50 -13.28
C ASP A 37 -4.03 1.00 -13.33
N LEU A 38 -4.25 -0.25 -12.91
CA LEU A 38 -5.59 -0.84 -12.86
C LEU A 38 -6.47 -0.17 -11.80
N ALA A 39 -5.93 0.09 -10.61
CA ALA A 39 -6.65 0.76 -9.53
C ALA A 39 -7.08 2.17 -9.93
N LEU A 40 -6.19 2.93 -10.56
CA LEU A 40 -6.48 4.26 -11.09
C LEU A 40 -7.53 4.22 -12.20
N HIS A 41 -7.46 3.22 -13.09
CA HIS A 41 -8.46 3.04 -14.14
C HIS A 41 -9.85 2.81 -13.55
N ILE A 42 -9.98 1.88 -12.59
CA ILE A 42 -11.25 1.57 -11.91
C ILE A 42 -11.77 2.77 -11.12
N ALA A 43 -10.89 3.52 -10.45
CA ALA A 43 -11.29 4.71 -9.70
C ALA A 43 -11.86 5.80 -10.61
N LYS A 44 -11.18 6.12 -11.71
CA LYS A 44 -11.64 7.11 -12.71
C LYS A 44 -12.99 6.72 -13.30
N ASP A 45 -13.13 5.45 -13.66
CA ASP A 45 -14.35 4.92 -14.24
C ASP A 45 -15.51 4.88 -13.21
N SER A 46 -15.23 4.61 -11.93
CA SER A 46 -16.23 4.67 -10.86
C SER A 46 -16.73 6.10 -10.59
N ILE A 47 -15.85 7.10 -10.65
CA ILE A 47 -16.22 8.52 -10.58
C ILE A 47 -17.18 8.87 -11.72
N GLN A 48 -16.88 8.41 -12.94
CA GLN A 48 -17.68 8.68 -14.13
C GLN A 48 -19.04 7.96 -14.12
N ARG A 49 -19.08 6.69 -13.70
CA ARG A 49 -20.29 5.84 -13.82
C ARG A 49 -21.21 5.87 -12.61
N LYS A 50 -20.69 6.04 -11.39
CA LYS A 50 -21.45 5.91 -10.15
C LYS A 50 -21.58 7.20 -9.35
N ALA A 51 -21.03 8.32 -9.86
CA ALA A 51 -21.00 9.61 -9.16
C ALA A 51 -20.50 9.50 -7.70
N CYS A 52 -19.57 8.59 -7.45
CA CYS A 52 -18.90 8.47 -6.16
C CYS A 52 -17.71 9.42 -6.15
N ASP A 53 -17.55 10.18 -5.06
CA ASP A 53 -16.36 10.96 -4.82
C ASP A 53 -15.24 10.01 -4.36
N VAL A 54 -14.19 9.89 -5.18
CA VAL A 54 -13.05 9.01 -4.93
C VAL A 54 -11.79 9.84 -5.03
N ASP A 55 -10.99 9.83 -3.96
CA ASP A 55 -9.70 10.47 -3.94
C ASP A 55 -8.66 9.60 -4.66
N LEU A 56 -8.29 10.01 -5.87
CA LEU A 56 -7.32 9.30 -6.69
C LEU A 56 -5.94 9.20 -6.03
N GLN A 57 -5.54 10.19 -5.23
CA GLN A 57 -4.24 10.20 -4.57
C GLN A 57 -4.19 9.17 -3.44
N VAL A 58 -5.28 9.02 -2.67
CA VAL A 58 -5.40 7.96 -1.66
C VAL A 58 -5.35 6.58 -2.31
N VAL A 59 -6.04 6.40 -3.44
CA VAL A 59 -6.05 5.13 -4.18
C VAL A 59 -4.66 4.80 -4.71
N GLU A 60 -3.96 5.77 -5.29
CA GLU A 60 -2.61 5.60 -5.83
C GLU A 60 -1.61 5.23 -4.73
N LEU A 61 -1.61 5.96 -3.61
CA LEU A 61 -0.72 5.68 -2.48
C LEU A 61 -1.02 4.31 -1.85
N ALA A 62 -2.29 3.95 -1.69
CA ALA A 62 -2.66 2.64 -1.18
C ALA A 62 -2.24 1.51 -2.12
N ALA A 63 -2.40 1.69 -3.44
CA ALA A 63 -1.98 0.70 -4.42
C ALA A 63 -0.45 0.59 -4.52
N LEU A 64 0.30 1.67 -4.35
CA LEU A 64 1.77 1.62 -4.30
C LEU A 64 2.27 0.85 -3.07
N CYS A 65 1.64 1.06 -1.91
CA CYS A 65 2.07 0.48 -0.65
C CYS A 65 1.46 -0.89 -0.33
N HIS A 66 0.56 -1.44 -1.17
CA HIS A 66 -0.19 -2.66 -0.81
C HIS A 66 0.70 -3.89 -0.55
N ASP A 67 1.86 -3.96 -1.19
CA ASP A 67 2.85 -5.04 -1.05
C ASP A 67 4.00 -4.65 -0.07
N VAL A 68 3.95 -3.42 0.46
CA VAL A 68 4.92 -2.92 1.44
C VAL A 68 4.48 -3.34 2.84
N GLY A 69 5.39 -3.98 3.58
CA GLY A 69 5.09 -4.52 4.90
C GLY A 69 4.55 -5.95 4.89
N ASP A 70 4.66 -6.68 3.76
CA ASP A 70 4.48 -8.13 3.79
C ASP A 70 5.43 -8.74 4.84
N ARG A 71 4.81 -9.44 5.79
CA ARG A 71 5.39 -10.02 6.99
C ARG A 71 6.52 -11.01 6.68
N LYS A 72 6.64 -11.49 5.44
CA LYS A 72 7.78 -12.30 4.96
C LYS A 72 9.13 -11.59 5.09
N TYR A 73 9.14 -10.26 5.17
CA TYR A 73 10.35 -9.47 4.96
C TYR A 73 10.69 -8.49 6.09
N TYR A 74 9.78 -8.28 7.03
CA TYR A 74 9.97 -7.35 8.14
C TYR A 74 10.48 -8.05 9.40
N LYS A 75 11.62 -7.59 9.96
CA LYS A 75 12.23 -8.08 11.21
C LYS A 75 11.85 -7.26 12.46
N GLY A 76 10.99 -6.24 12.30
CA GLY A 76 10.58 -5.30 13.36
C GLY A 76 9.27 -5.66 14.08
N ASN A 77 8.95 -4.90 15.14
CA ASN A 77 7.73 -5.01 15.96
C ASN A 77 6.54 -4.19 15.43
N GLU A 78 6.72 -3.41 14.35
CA GLU A 78 5.72 -2.50 13.77
C GLU A 78 5.02 -3.16 12.56
N THR A 79 3.73 -2.89 12.36
CA THR A 79 2.96 -3.41 11.20
C THR A 79 3.23 -2.61 9.92
N GLY A 80 2.93 -3.18 8.75
CA GLY A 80 3.07 -2.50 7.45
C GLY A 80 2.33 -1.16 7.41
N GLY A 81 1.07 -1.12 7.84
CA GLY A 81 0.29 0.12 7.93
C GLY A 81 0.89 1.17 8.86
N GLN A 82 1.50 0.78 10.00
CA GLN A 82 2.15 1.73 10.91
C GLN A 82 3.36 2.42 10.27
N LEU A 83 4.16 1.67 9.50
CA LEU A 83 5.29 2.23 8.76
C LEU A 83 4.83 3.23 7.71
N ILE A 84 3.80 2.87 6.94
CA ILE A 84 3.23 3.73 5.89
C ILE A 84 2.61 4.98 6.51
N GLU A 85 1.87 4.83 7.62
CA GLU A 85 1.28 5.97 8.32
C GLU A 85 2.35 6.95 8.79
N LYS A 86 3.42 6.44 9.41
CA LYS A 86 4.53 7.26 9.89
C LYS A 86 5.21 7.99 8.74
N PHE A 87 5.55 7.29 7.67
CA PHE A 87 6.18 7.88 6.47
C PHE A 87 5.31 9.00 5.87
N LEU A 88 4.01 8.75 5.70
CA LEU A 88 3.10 9.74 5.13
C LEU A 88 2.90 10.95 6.06
N ARG A 89 2.88 10.73 7.38
CA ARG A 89 2.82 11.83 8.38
C ARG A 89 4.08 12.68 8.41
N GLU A 90 5.26 12.07 8.26
CA GLU A 90 6.55 12.79 8.19
C GLU A 90 6.63 13.71 6.96
N HIS A 91 5.86 13.40 5.92
CA HIS A 91 5.71 14.22 4.71
C HIS A 91 4.42 15.09 4.71
N ASP A 92 3.83 15.34 5.89
CA ASP A 92 2.66 16.20 6.08
C ASP A 92 1.41 15.79 5.28
N TYR A 93 1.23 14.48 5.01
CA TYR A 93 0.04 13.99 4.32
C TYR A 93 -1.13 13.77 5.28
N GLU A 94 -2.17 14.61 5.17
CA GLU A 94 -3.33 14.62 6.08
C GLU A 94 -4.12 13.29 6.10
N LYS A 95 -4.13 12.55 4.98
CA LYS A 95 -4.89 11.30 4.83
C LYS A 95 -4.04 10.05 5.10
N ALA A 96 -2.91 10.19 5.79
CA ALA A 96 -1.98 9.09 6.10
C ALA A 96 -2.68 7.90 6.77
N SER A 97 -3.49 8.15 7.81
CA SER A 97 -4.20 7.08 8.52
C SER A 97 -5.22 6.34 7.66
N LEU A 98 -5.81 7.01 6.67
CA LEU A 98 -6.74 6.37 5.73
C LEU A 98 -5.99 5.41 4.80
N VAL A 99 -4.86 5.85 4.25
CA VAL A 99 -4.01 5.01 3.40
C VAL A 99 -3.51 3.79 4.17
N ALA A 100 -2.98 3.99 5.38
CA ALA A 100 -2.52 2.89 6.24
C ALA A 100 -3.62 1.88 6.53
N LYS A 101 -4.83 2.37 6.87
CA LYS A 101 -5.99 1.50 7.10
C LYS A 101 -6.37 0.70 5.86
N ILE A 102 -6.32 1.30 4.67
CA ILE A 102 -6.60 0.58 3.42
C ILE A 102 -5.56 -0.53 3.22
N VAL A 103 -4.27 -0.23 3.37
CA VAL A 103 -3.19 -1.21 3.20
C VAL A 103 -3.29 -2.36 4.20
N ASP A 104 -3.58 -2.08 5.48
CA ASP A 104 -3.74 -3.12 6.51
C ASP A 104 -4.90 -4.09 6.24
N HIS A 105 -5.87 -3.71 5.40
CA HIS A 105 -7.05 -4.51 5.07
C HIS A 105 -7.01 -5.07 3.65
N ILE A 106 -5.93 -4.85 2.89
CA ILE A 106 -5.73 -5.42 1.56
C ILE A 106 -4.78 -6.61 1.68
N GLY A 107 -5.28 -7.79 1.34
CA GLY A 107 -4.49 -9.02 1.30
C GLY A 107 -5.36 -10.26 1.53
N PHE A 108 -5.11 -11.32 0.77
CA PHE A 108 -5.89 -12.56 0.88
C PHE A 108 -5.81 -13.19 2.28
N SER A 109 -4.66 -13.08 2.95
CA SER A 109 -4.51 -13.51 4.35
C SER A 109 -5.42 -12.72 5.29
N LYS A 110 -5.61 -11.41 5.06
CA LYS A 110 -6.49 -10.56 5.88
C LYS A 110 -7.96 -10.93 5.68
N GLU A 111 -8.35 -11.29 4.46
CA GLU A 111 -9.71 -11.77 4.17
C GLU A 111 -10.05 -13.08 4.91
N LEU A 112 -9.04 -13.89 5.23
CA LEU A 112 -9.18 -15.10 6.04
C LEU A 112 -9.17 -14.84 7.56
N GLY A 113 -9.14 -13.57 7.99
CA GLY A 113 -9.14 -13.19 9.40
C GLY A 113 -7.76 -13.22 10.07
N TRP A 114 -6.67 -13.20 9.27
CA TRP A 114 -5.30 -13.28 9.78
C TRP A 114 -4.88 -12.02 10.55
N ASN A 115 -4.49 -12.22 11.81
CA ASN A 115 -3.96 -11.21 12.72
C ASN A 115 -2.43 -11.31 12.81
N ASP A 116 -1.71 -10.29 12.35
CA ASP A 116 -0.24 -10.33 12.26
C ASP A 116 0.46 -10.46 13.62
N THR A 117 -0.21 -10.00 14.69
CA THR A 117 0.28 -10.02 16.05
C THR A 117 0.01 -11.33 16.79
N THR A 118 -1.01 -12.11 16.38
CA THR A 118 -1.45 -13.29 17.12
C THR A 118 -1.26 -14.59 16.35
N ASP A 119 -1.22 -14.55 15.02
CA ASP A 119 -1.32 -15.76 14.21
C ASP A 119 0.07 -16.29 13.79
N PRO A 120 0.31 -17.60 13.98
CA PRO A 120 1.63 -18.22 13.85
C PRO A 120 2.19 -18.12 12.43
N LYS A 121 3.44 -17.66 12.31
CA LYS A 121 4.05 -17.28 11.01
C LYS A 121 4.19 -18.43 10.01
N ASP A 122 4.19 -19.68 10.47
CA ASP A 122 4.51 -20.87 9.66
C ASP A 122 3.27 -21.62 9.13
N GLU A 123 2.05 -21.18 9.46
CA GLU A 123 0.81 -21.86 9.01
C GLU A 123 0.23 -21.34 7.68
N CYS A 124 0.95 -20.47 6.97
CA CYS A 124 0.61 -20.12 5.58
C CYS A 124 1.00 -21.25 4.61
N SER A 125 0.57 -22.49 4.90
CA SER A 125 0.80 -23.70 4.10
C SER A 125 -0.52 -24.27 3.55
N ARG A 126 -1.59 -23.47 3.49
CA ARG A 126 -2.84 -23.82 2.80
C ARG A 126 -2.94 -23.05 1.48
N CYS A 127 -2.05 -23.41 0.56
CA CYS A 127 -2.22 -23.22 -0.89
C CYS A 127 -2.08 -24.60 -1.55
#